data_AF-A0A9X0QAF1-F1
#
_entry.id   AF-A0A9X0QAF1-F1
#
_cell.length_a   1.000
_cell.length_b   1.000
_cell.length_c   1.000
_cell.angle_alpha   90.00
_cell.angle_beta   90.00
_cell.angle_gamma   90.00
#
_symmetry.space_group_name_H-M   'P 1'
#
loop_
_entity.id
_entity.type
_entity.pdbx_description
1 polymer ?
#
loop_
_entity_poly.entity_id
_entity_poly.type
_entity_poly.pdbx_seq_one_letter_code
_entity_poly.pdbx_strand_id
1 'polypeptide(L)'
;MHIKWTTQCLIKPGNGFGLCGAHPDWAMHPSWIAGVEGLDAYNRWVGEVVIPIVFQWIEEHKAEVYKGVPEELKDDMGVVVASAFEIVKTMSSYMNGVKKAKEFDEARERDEVDLKTINPVWTDIAQKVREDTKRIFDEKKDVLKGT
;
A
#
# COMPACT_ATOMS: atom_id res chain seq x y z
N MET A 1 22.60 -19.65 23.49
CA MET A 1 21.63 -18.56 23.75
C MET A 1 20.66 -18.55 22.58
N HIS A 2 19.47 -19.11 22.73
CA HIS A 2 18.48 -19.27 21.64
C HIS A 2 17.38 -18.23 21.82
N ILE A 3 17.21 -17.34 20.84
CA ILE A 3 16.10 -16.41 20.76
C ILE A 3 14.97 -17.13 20.01
N LYS A 4 13.87 -17.43 20.72
CA LYS A 4 12.62 -17.88 20.12
C LYS A 4 11.83 -16.65 19.68
N TRP A 5 11.55 -16.54 18.39
CA TRP A 5 10.57 -15.60 17.86
C TRP A 5 9.18 -16.21 18.04
N THR A 6 8.47 -15.82 19.09
CA THR A 6 7.04 -16.10 19.23
C THR A 6 6.26 -14.99 18.55
N THR A 7 5.79 -15.27 17.34
CA THR A 7 4.70 -14.55 16.67
C THR A 7 3.41 -14.82 17.44
N GLN A 8 3.05 -13.98 18.40
CA GLN A 8 1.70 -14.04 18.98
C GLN A 8 1.23 -12.71 19.56
N CYS A 9 0.23 -12.15 18.87
CA CYS A 9 -0.87 -11.30 19.34
C CYS A 9 -0.54 -10.23 20.39
N LEU A 10 -0.41 -8.98 19.95
CA LEU A 10 -0.65 -7.82 20.81
C LEU A 10 -1.62 -6.84 20.15
N ILE A 11 -2.90 -7.19 20.23
CA ILE A 11 -3.94 -6.21 20.56
C ILE A 11 -4.34 -6.54 22.00
N LYS A 12 -3.79 -5.81 22.98
CA LYS A 12 -4.30 -5.87 24.35
C LYS A 12 -5.34 -4.77 24.53
N PRO A 13 -6.58 -5.10 24.91
CA PRO A 13 -7.67 -4.15 25.03
C PRO A 13 -7.55 -3.41 26.36
N GLY A 14 -7.34 -2.10 26.30
CA GLY A 14 -7.66 -1.19 27.39
C GLY A 14 -9.13 -0.81 27.29
N ASN A 15 -9.96 -1.51 28.06
CA ASN A 15 -11.34 -1.19 28.43
C ASN A 15 -12.36 -1.00 27.29
N GLY A 16 -12.95 -2.11 26.82
CA GLY A 16 -14.28 -2.07 26.19
C GLY A 16 -14.57 -3.04 25.06
N PHE A 17 -13.59 -3.79 24.53
CA PHE A 17 -13.85 -4.79 23.49
C PHE A 17 -14.21 -6.14 24.13
N GLY A 18 -15.47 -6.25 24.55
CA GLY A 18 -16.08 -7.52 24.90
C GLY A 18 -16.18 -8.41 23.65
N LEU A 19 -15.50 -9.55 23.70
CA LEU A 19 -15.83 -10.70 22.87
C LEU A 19 -17.15 -11.29 23.38
N CYS A 20 -18.28 -10.77 22.89
CA CYS A 20 -19.54 -11.51 22.87
C CYS A 20 -20.48 -10.95 21.79
N GLY A 21 -20.61 -11.69 20.69
CA GLY A 21 -21.89 -11.84 19.99
C GLY A 21 -22.46 -10.64 19.24
N ALA A 22 -21.68 -9.97 18.40
CA ALA A 22 -22.10 -9.35 17.12
C ALA A 22 -20.94 -8.46 16.67
N HIS A 23 -20.28 -8.81 15.57
CA HIS A 23 -19.56 -7.77 14.83
C HIS A 23 -20.61 -6.74 14.40
N PRO A 24 -20.36 -5.43 14.54
CA PRO A 24 -21.25 -4.44 13.97
C PRO A 24 -21.52 -4.78 12.50
N ASP A 25 -22.77 -4.73 12.04
CA ASP A 25 -23.13 -5.18 10.69
C ASP A 25 -22.26 -4.52 9.60
N TRP A 26 -21.83 -3.27 9.83
CA TRP A 26 -20.92 -2.55 8.94
C TRP A 26 -19.51 -3.18 8.84
N ALA A 27 -19.03 -3.83 9.89
CA ALA A 27 -17.72 -4.50 9.92
C ALA A 27 -17.72 -5.83 9.13
N MET A 28 -18.90 -6.37 8.85
CA MET A 28 -19.09 -7.54 7.98
C MET A 28 -19.44 -7.14 6.55
N HIS A 29 -19.55 -5.85 6.25
CA HIS A 29 -19.88 -5.40 4.90
C HIS A 29 -18.75 -5.76 3.93
N PRO A 30 -19.02 -6.38 2.78
CA PRO A 30 -17.98 -6.83 1.85
C PRO A 30 -17.02 -5.72 1.41
N SER A 31 -17.51 -4.49 1.23
CA SER A 31 -16.66 -3.34 0.89
C SER A 31 -15.73 -2.92 2.03
N TRP A 32 -16.13 -3.10 3.28
CA TRP A 32 -15.28 -2.84 4.44
C TRP A 32 -14.16 -3.87 4.53
N ILE A 33 -14.51 -5.17 4.41
CA ILE A 33 -13.55 -6.27 4.41
C ILE A 33 -12.53 -6.08 3.29
N ALA A 34 -12.98 -5.84 2.06
CA ALA A 34 -12.10 -5.59 0.92
C ALA A 34 -11.19 -4.37 1.13
N GLY A 35 -11.70 -3.32 1.79
CA GLY A 35 -10.89 -2.16 2.16
C GLY A 35 -9.79 -2.49 3.16
N VAL A 36 -10.10 -3.27 4.20
CA VAL A 36 -9.12 -3.72 5.20
C VAL A 36 -8.08 -4.66 4.58
N GLU A 37 -8.51 -5.63 3.79
CA GLU A 37 -7.61 -6.56 3.07
C GLU A 37 -6.71 -5.82 2.08
N GLY A 38 -7.24 -4.82 1.37
CA GLY A 38 -6.46 -3.97 0.49
C GLY A 38 -5.39 -3.16 1.24
N LEU A 39 -5.73 -2.63 2.42
CA LEU A 39 -4.77 -1.93 3.27
C LEU A 39 -3.69 -2.87 3.80
N ASP A 40 -4.05 -4.09 4.21
CA ASP A 40 -3.10 -5.11 4.66
C ASP A 40 -2.15 -5.53 3.53
N ALA A 41 -2.68 -5.78 2.33
CA ALA A 41 -1.89 -6.09 1.15
C ALA A 41 -0.91 -4.96 0.79
N TYR A 42 -1.36 -3.70 0.88
CA TYR A 42 -0.48 -2.54 0.70
C TYR A 42 0.62 -2.47 1.76
N ASN A 43 0.26 -2.60 3.04
CA ASN A 43 1.24 -2.60 4.14
C ASN A 43 2.27 -3.71 3.97
N ARG A 44 1.82 -4.90 3.58
CA ARG A 44 2.69 -6.04 3.31
C ARG A 44 3.62 -5.77 2.14
N TRP A 45 3.11 -5.23 1.03
CA TRP A 45 3.95 -4.88 -0.12
C TRP A 45 5.00 -3.81 0.25
N VAL A 46 4.61 -2.77 0.97
CA VAL A 46 5.54 -1.75 1.46
C VAL A 46 6.60 -2.38 2.37
N GLY A 47 6.17 -3.18 3.34
CA GLY A 47 7.06 -3.80 4.32
C GLY A 47 8.01 -4.85 3.75
N GLU A 48 7.54 -5.71 2.86
CA GLU A 48 8.30 -6.85 2.31
C GLU A 48 9.10 -6.49 1.06
N VAL A 49 8.70 -5.46 0.30
CA VAL A 49 9.32 -5.12 -0.99
C VAL A 49 9.97 -3.75 -0.94
N VAL A 50 9.22 -2.70 -0.60
CA VAL A 50 9.71 -1.31 -0.71
C VAL A 50 10.77 -1.01 0.34
N ILE A 51 10.48 -1.34 1.62
CA ILE A 51 11.39 -1.05 2.74
C ILE A 51 12.78 -1.70 2.55
N PRO A 52 12.90 -2.98 2.17
CA PRO A 52 14.21 -3.59 1.93
C PRO A 52 15.01 -2.88 0.83
N ILE A 53 14.36 -2.47 -0.27
CA ILE A 53 15.02 -1.72 -1.35
C ILE A 53 15.54 -0.38 -0.83
N VAL A 54 14.71 0.33 -0.05
CA VAL A 54 15.09 1.61 0.56
C VAL A 54 16.28 1.45 1.50
N PHE A 55 16.28 0.43 2.36
CA PHE A 55 17.39 0.19 3.28
C PHE A 55 18.68 -0.24 2.55
N GLN A 56 18.57 -1.07 1.52
CA GLN A 56 19.70 -1.44 0.69
C GLN A 56 20.34 -0.18 0.08
N TRP A 57 19.52 0.71 -0.48
CA TRP A 57 20.00 1.96 -1.06
C TRP A 57 20.64 2.89 -0.01
N ILE A 58 20.03 3.02 1.17
CA ILE A 58 20.56 3.82 2.29
C ILE A 58 21.93 3.30 2.74
N GLU A 59 22.10 1.98 2.83
CA GLU A 59 23.38 1.39 3.24
C GLU A 59 24.48 1.66 2.20
N GLU A 60 24.14 1.62 0.90
CA GLU A 60 25.07 1.98 -0.18
C GLU A 60 25.48 3.46 -0.17
N HIS A 61 24.61 4.35 0.32
CA HIS A 61 24.82 5.81 0.35
C HIS A 61 24.97 6.36 1.78
N LYS A 62 25.34 5.50 2.73
CA LYS A 62 25.30 5.78 4.17
C LYS A 62 26.01 7.06 4.58
N ALA A 63 27.21 7.29 4.03
CA ALA A 63 27.98 8.49 4.36
C ALA A 63 27.26 9.79 3.98
N GLU A 64 26.53 9.78 2.86
CA GLU A 64 25.79 10.95 2.37
C GLU A 64 24.49 11.13 3.14
N VAL A 65 23.74 10.04 3.34
CA VAL A 65 22.46 10.05 4.06
C VAL A 65 22.62 10.53 5.51
N TYR A 66 23.66 10.07 6.20
CA TYR A 66 23.86 10.36 7.62
C TYR A 66 24.64 11.66 7.89
N LYS A 67 25.18 12.33 6.85
CA LYS A 67 26.00 13.53 7.01
C LYS A 67 25.28 14.68 7.71
N GLY A 68 23.98 14.82 7.48
CA GLY A 68 23.14 15.88 8.04
C GLY A 68 22.24 15.45 9.20
N VAL A 69 22.31 14.18 9.62
CA VAL A 69 21.43 13.64 10.65
C VAL A 69 22.08 13.81 12.04
N PRO A 70 21.43 14.51 12.99
CA PRO A 70 21.91 14.61 14.36
C PRO A 70 22.13 13.24 14.99
N GLU A 71 23.16 13.07 15.82
CA GLU A 71 23.56 11.77 16.36
C GLU A 71 22.40 11.09 17.11
N GLU A 72 21.64 11.87 17.87
CA GLU A 72 20.48 11.43 18.66
C GLU A 72 19.28 10.95 17.81
N LEU A 73 19.28 11.25 16.50
CA LEU A 73 18.21 10.87 15.57
C LEU A 73 18.65 9.82 14.54
N LYS A 74 19.89 9.32 14.60
CA LYS A 74 20.40 8.35 13.61
C LYS A 74 19.69 6.99 13.68
N ASP A 75 19.12 6.63 14.82
CA ASP A 75 18.35 5.40 14.99
C ASP A 75 16.86 5.58 14.62
N ASP A 76 16.41 6.81 14.36
CA ASP A 76 15.05 7.07 13.88
C ASP A 76 14.95 6.78 12.37
N MET A 77 14.32 5.64 12.04
CA MET A 77 14.12 5.23 10.65
C MET A 77 13.41 6.29 9.81
N GLY A 78 12.45 7.02 10.40
CA GLY A 78 11.71 8.06 9.69
C GLY A 78 12.62 9.23 9.29
N VAL A 79 13.52 9.63 10.19
CA VAL A 79 14.50 10.70 9.94
C VAL A 79 15.51 10.27 8.88
N VAL A 80 16.05 9.05 8.97
CA VAL A 80 17.03 8.53 8.02
C VAL A 80 16.41 8.40 6.62
N VAL A 81 15.20 7.86 6.51
CA VAL A 81 14.48 7.74 5.23
C VAL A 81 14.18 9.12 4.64
N ALA A 82 13.77 10.09 5.46
CA ALA A 82 13.53 11.45 5.00
C ALA A 82 14.81 12.10 4.45
N SER A 83 15.95 11.96 5.15
CA SER A 83 17.25 12.44 4.69
C SER A 83 17.66 11.80 3.36
N ALA A 84 17.51 10.48 3.25
CA ALA A 84 17.78 9.75 2.02
C ALA A 84 16.90 10.23 0.85
N PHE A 85 15.62 10.50 1.11
CA PHE A 85 14.70 10.96 0.08
C PHE A 85 15.06 12.36 -0.46
N GLU A 86 15.59 13.26 0.38
CA GLU A 86 16.08 14.56 -0.10
C GLU A 86 17.23 14.41 -1.09
N ILE A 87 18.12 13.43 -0.90
CA ILE A 87 19.18 13.11 -1.86
C ILE A 87 18.55 12.59 -3.17
N VAL A 88 17.62 11.64 -3.07
CA VAL A 88 16.92 11.06 -4.22
C VAL A 88 16.24 12.13 -5.08
N LYS A 89 15.65 13.16 -4.46
CA LYS A 89 15.01 14.28 -5.19
C LYS A 89 15.95 15.02 -6.13
N THR A 90 17.25 15.05 -5.81
CA THR A 90 18.27 15.71 -6.65
C THR A 90 18.71 14.85 -7.83
N MET A 91 18.40 13.55 -7.82
CA MET A 91 18.80 12.64 -8.88
C MET A 91 17.99 12.87 -10.16
N SER A 92 18.65 12.76 -11.32
CA SER A 92 18.01 12.92 -12.63
C SER A 92 16.85 11.95 -12.86
N SER A 93 16.97 10.72 -12.35
CA SER A 93 15.91 9.70 -12.43
C SER A 93 14.62 10.16 -11.74
N TYR A 94 14.71 10.78 -10.56
CA TYR A 94 13.54 11.29 -9.85
C TYR A 94 12.89 12.44 -10.62
N MET A 95 13.68 13.43 -11.04
CA MET A 95 13.18 14.57 -11.84
C MET A 95 12.52 14.13 -13.15
N ASN A 96 13.11 13.15 -13.84
CA ASN A 96 12.54 12.55 -15.05
C ASN A 96 11.21 11.84 -14.75
N GLY A 97 11.12 11.14 -13.62
CA GLY A 97 9.89 10.51 -13.15
C GLY A 97 8.79 11.54 -12.89
N VAL A 98 9.09 12.62 -12.18
CA VAL A 98 8.15 13.72 -11.91
C VAL A 98 7.67 14.37 -13.20
N LYS A 99 8.57 14.60 -14.17
CA LYS A 99 8.21 15.15 -15.48
C LYS A 99 7.24 14.25 -16.23
N LYS A 100 7.54 12.94 -16.30
CA LYS A 100 6.65 11.95 -16.96
C LYS A 100 5.30 11.83 -16.28
N ALA A 101 5.25 11.89 -14.94
CA ALA A 101 4.01 11.88 -14.19
C ALA A 101 3.13 13.10 -14.54
N LYS A 102 3.74 14.29 -14.60
CA LYS A 102 3.04 15.53 -15.01
C LYS A 102 2.55 15.45 -16.46
N GLU A 103 3.40 14.98 -17.38
CA GLU A 103 3.02 14.79 -18.79
C GLU A 103 1.84 13.82 -18.93
N PHE A 104 1.83 12.75 -18.13
CA PHE A 104 0.73 11.80 -18.08
C PHE A 104 -0.57 12.43 -17.55
N ASP A 105 -0.51 13.16 -16.43
CA ASP A 105 -1.69 13.81 -15.84
C ASP A 105 -2.30 14.84 -16.80
N GLU A 106 -1.47 15.64 -17.46
CA GLU A 106 -1.89 16.62 -18.47
C GLU A 106 -2.50 15.93 -19.71
N ALA A 107 -1.91 14.83 -20.18
CA ALA A 107 -2.47 14.07 -21.30
C ALA A 107 -3.79 13.40 -20.92
N ARG A 108 -3.95 12.96 -19.66
CA ARG A 108 -5.20 12.40 -19.15
C ARG A 108 -6.31 13.46 -19.10
N GLU A 109 -6.00 14.68 -18.68
CA GLU A 109 -6.98 15.80 -18.70
C GLU A 109 -7.44 16.16 -20.12
N ARG A 110 -6.58 15.97 -21.12
CA ARG A 110 -6.91 16.16 -22.54
C ARG A 110 -7.58 14.94 -23.19
N ASP A 111 -7.85 13.87 -22.44
CA ASP A 111 -8.37 12.59 -22.93
C ASP A 111 -7.49 11.94 -24.03
N GLU A 112 -6.19 12.23 -24.00
CA GLU A 112 -5.19 11.73 -24.96
C GLU A 112 -4.59 10.38 -24.54
N VAL A 113 -5.03 9.83 -23.40
CA VAL A 113 -4.44 8.66 -22.76
C VAL A 113 -5.41 7.49 -22.75
N ASP A 114 -5.12 6.46 -23.53
CA ASP A 114 -5.83 5.19 -23.42
C ASP A 114 -5.29 4.35 -22.25
N LEU A 115 -5.94 4.46 -21.09
CA LEU A 115 -5.60 3.70 -19.88
C LEU A 115 -5.59 2.18 -20.11
N LYS A 116 -6.31 1.66 -21.11
CA LYS A 116 -6.33 0.22 -21.43
C LYS A 116 -5.00 -0.26 -22.01
N THR A 117 -4.25 0.63 -22.66
CA THR A 117 -2.97 0.29 -23.30
C THR A 117 -1.77 0.37 -22.34
N ILE A 118 -1.89 1.14 -21.25
CA ILE A 118 -0.77 1.38 -20.32
C ILE A 118 -0.48 0.16 -19.46
N ASN A 119 -1.52 -0.60 -19.11
CA ASN A 119 -1.34 -1.80 -18.32
C ASN A 119 -2.31 -2.90 -18.77
N PRO A 120 -2.04 -3.55 -19.91
CA PRO A 120 -2.98 -4.49 -20.53
C PRO A 120 -3.23 -5.71 -19.64
N VAL A 121 -2.23 -6.16 -18.89
CA VAL A 121 -2.35 -7.29 -17.96
C VAL A 121 -3.31 -6.97 -16.83
N TRP A 122 -3.12 -5.83 -16.16
CA TRP A 122 -4.01 -5.41 -15.07
C TRP A 122 -5.40 -5.04 -15.58
N THR A 123 -5.51 -4.51 -16.80
CA THR A 123 -6.79 -4.24 -17.46
C THR A 123 -7.57 -5.54 -17.69
N ASP A 124 -6.93 -6.58 -18.22
CA ASP A 124 -7.53 -7.90 -18.44
C ASP A 124 -7.98 -8.55 -17.12
N ILE A 125 -7.11 -8.54 -16.10
CA ILE A 125 -7.45 -9.07 -14.76
C ILE A 125 -8.64 -8.32 -14.16
N ALA A 126 -8.60 -6.98 -14.15
CA ALA A 126 -9.68 -6.17 -13.59
C ALA A 126 -11.01 -6.37 -14.33
N GLN A 127 -10.96 -6.54 -15.65
CA GLN A 127 -12.14 -6.84 -16.44
C GLN A 127 -12.75 -8.19 -16.06
N LYS A 128 -11.96 -9.26 -16.00
CA LYS A 128 -12.42 -10.60 -15.61
C LYS A 128 -13.06 -10.61 -14.22
N VAL A 129 -12.40 -9.97 -13.25
CA VAL A 129 -12.93 -9.86 -11.88
C VAL A 129 -14.27 -9.13 -11.86
N ARG A 130 -14.43 -8.04 -12.61
CA ARG A 130 -15.70 -7.30 -12.70
C ARG A 130 -16.80 -8.13 -13.35
N GLU A 131 -16.49 -8.84 -14.43
CA GLU A 131 -17.43 -9.71 -15.13
C GLU A 131 -17.91 -10.86 -14.24
N ASP A 132 -16.98 -11.54 -13.56
CA ASP A 132 -17.30 -12.62 -12.62
C ASP A 132 -18.11 -12.10 -11.42
N THR A 133 -17.74 -10.94 -10.87
CA THR A 133 -18.49 -10.30 -9.79
C THR A 133 -19.92 -10.00 -10.23
N LYS A 134 -20.09 -9.38 -11.41
CA LYS A 134 -21.41 -9.08 -11.96
C LYS A 134 -22.24 -10.35 -12.15
N ARG A 135 -21.66 -11.40 -12.70
CA ARG A 135 -22.31 -12.71 -12.86
C ARG A 135 -22.84 -13.23 -11.53
N ILE A 136 -22.01 -13.23 -10.49
CA ILE A 136 -22.39 -13.70 -9.15
C ILE A 136 -23.52 -12.84 -8.55
N PHE A 137 -23.45 -11.52 -8.68
CA PHE A 137 -24.51 -10.63 -8.21
C PHE A 137 -25.84 -10.86 -8.94
N ASP A 138 -25.79 -11.07 -10.26
CA ASP A 138 -26.97 -11.39 -11.06
C ASP A 138 -27.57 -12.75 -10.65
N GLU A 139 -26.75 -13.78 -10.42
CA GLU A 139 -27.18 -15.10 -9.94
C GLU A 139 -27.83 -15.06 -8.54
N LYS A 140 -27.34 -14.18 -7.66
CA LYS A 140 -27.83 -14.05 -6.27
C LYS A 140 -28.88 -12.95 -6.09
N LYS A 141 -29.26 -12.27 -7.16
CA LYS A 141 -30.13 -11.09 -7.13
C LYS A 141 -31.46 -11.32 -6.43
N ASP A 142 -32.05 -12.50 -6.56
CA ASP A 142 -33.35 -12.80 -5.95
C ASP A 142 -33.25 -13.17 -4.46
N VAL A 143 -32.10 -13.70 -4.02
CA VAL A 143 -31.81 -13.89 -2.58
C VAL A 143 -31.61 -12.53 -1.91
N LEU A 144 -30.98 -11.58 -2.61
CA LEU A 144 -30.71 -10.22 -2.11
C LEU A 144 -31.97 -9.32 -2.04
N LYS A 145 -33.07 -9.68 -2.70
CA LYS A 145 -34.36 -8.96 -2.62
C LYS A 145 -35.25 -9.43 -1.46
N GLY A 146 -34.89 -10.54 -0.81
CA GLY A 146 -35.71 -11.22 0.21
C GLY A 146 -35.38 -10.87 1.67
N THR A 147 -34.49 -9.90 1.89
CA THR A 147 -34.13 -9.30 3.19
C THR A 147 -34.47 -7.83 3.17
#